data_AF-A0A373UNF8-F1
#
_entry.id   AF-A0A373UNF8-F1
#
_cell.length_a   1.000
_cell.length_b   1.000
_cell.length_c   1.000
_cell.angle_alpha   90.00
_cell.angle_beta   90.00
_cell.angle_gamma   90.00
#
_symmetry.space_group_name_H-M   'P 1'
#
loop_
_entity.id
_entity.type
_entity.pdbx_description
1 polymer ?
#
loop_
_entity_poly.entity_id
_entity_poly.type
_entity_poly.pdbx_seq_one_letter_code
_entity_poly.pdbx_strand_id
1 'polypeptide(L)'
;MEYIYMLTEIDDSGIPIYRDEFLEKSKQNCTILTTSEYATFLEYENKNVVVVPDEIMQDYDKNLDAKGKRFVMMEVYRNEKFENWLSFVFKENNERVEGIVIKYAYASVIHVATENRKSVLVEQNRKETSMNSEEEYQKLVSELKRQIEILQTELKQKEVTTLSLSENLNSSSHYIENLQKHATNLDNELKKYKSFYNEHNETIQFAEERVNHAEAEIQRYMELYKNVLSELDERKIELLELKSKIKKH
;
A
#
# COMPACT_ATOMS: atom_id res chain seq x y z
N MET A 1 -8.08 49.70 23.27
CA MET A 1 -8.58 48.46 22.66
C MET A 1 -7.42 47.87 21.87
N GLU A 2 -7.17 46.58 22.02
CA GLU A 2 -5.97 45.94 21.47
C GLU A 2 -6.34 45.07 20.27
N TYR A 3 -5.51 45.13 19.23
CA TYR A 3 -5.60 44.22 18.09
C TYR A 3 -4.43 43.24 18.18
N ILE A 4 -4.71 41.97 17.90
CA ILE A 4 -3.67 40.97 17.68
C ILE A 4 -3.13 41.17 16.26
N TYR A 5 -1.81 41.22 16.09
CA TYR A 5 -1.17 41.27 14.77
C TYR A 5 -0.67 39.88 14.40
N MET A 6 -1.07 39.35 13.25
CA MET A 6 -0.59 38.06 12.78
C MET A 6 0.32 38.25 11.57
N LEU A 7 1.55 37.75 11.70
CA LEU A 7 2.60 37.80 10.66
C LEU A 7 3.15 36.40 10.46
N THR A 8 2.91 35.81 9.29
CA THR A 8 3.32 34.43 8.98
C THR A 8 3.98 34.30 7.61
N GLU A 9 4.08 35.40 6.87
CA GLU A 9 4.50 35.44 5.48
C GLU A 9 6.01 35.33 5.37
N ILE A 10 6.45 34.35 4.60
CA ILE A 10 7.85 34.04 4.29
C ILE A 10 8.05 34.01 2.79
N ASP A 11 9.28 34.22 2.33
CA ASP A 11 9.65 33.98 0.93
C ASP A 11 9.94 32.50 0.66
N ASP A 12 10.30 32.18 -0.59
CA ASP A 12 10.61 30.80 -1.00
C ASP A 12 11.86 30.22 -0.30
N SER A 13 12.71 31.08 0.28
CA SER A 13 13.87 30.67 1.09
C SER A 13 13.52 30.50 2.58
N GLY A 14 12.25 30.71 2.97
CA GLY A 14 11.80 30.66 4.35
C GLY A 14 12.13 31.90 5.17
N ILE A 15 12.47 33.02 4.51
CA ILE A 15 12.82 34.27 5.18
C ILE A 15 11.55 35.11 5.37
N PRO A 16 11.25 35.58 6.61
CA PRO A 16 10.17 36.52 6.91
C PRO A 16 10.13 37.76 6.00
N ILE A 17 9.00 37.97 5.31
CA ILE A 17 8.81 39.11 4.39
C ILE A 17 8.59 40.42 5.15
N TYR A 18 7.89 40.38 6.28
CA TYR A 18 7.55 41.56 7.10
C TYR A 18 8.44 41.66 8.35
N ARG A 19 9.73 41.31 8.21
CA ARG A 19 10.70 41.28 9.32
C ARG A 19 10.77 42.61 10.09
N ASP A 20 10.90 43.73 9.38
CA ASP A 20 11.06 45.04 10.02
C ASP A 20 9.81 45.45 10.79
N GLU A 21 8.63 45.18 10.21
CA GLU A 21 7.35 45.41 10.86
C GLU A 21 7.18 44.55 12.11
N PHE A 22 7.56 43.27 12.05
CA PHE A 22 7.58 42.38 13.20
C PHE A 22 8.48 42.92 14.33
N LEU A 23 9.70 43.35 13.99
CA LEU A 23 10.64 43.92 14.96
C LEU A 23 10.16 45.24 15.56
N GLU A 24 9.48 46.08 14.77
CA GLU A 24 8.88 47.32 15.27
C GLU A 24 7.70 47.02 16.20
N LYS A 25 6.77 46.17 15.76
CA LYS A 25 5.59 45.78 16.54
C LYS A 25 5.95 45.07 17.83
N SER A 26 6.97 44.22 17.83
CA SER A 26 7.41 43.49 19.03
C SER A 26 7.89 44.42 20.15
N LYS A 27 8.32 45.65 19.82
CA LYS A 27 8.68 46.68 20.81
C LYS A 27 7.46 47.45 21.33
N GLN A 28 6.31 47.31 20.68
CA GLN A 28 5.05 47.91 21.08
C GLN A 28 4.31 47.00 22.07
N ASN A 29 3.40 47.59 22.84
CA ASN A 29 2.53 46.85 23.76
C ASN A 29 1.32 46.28 22.99
N CYS A 30 1.57 45.36 22.06
CA CYS A 30 0.56 44.63 21.31
C CYS A 30 0.91 43.16 21.20
N THR A 31 -0.12 42.31 21.21
CA THR A 31 0.03 40.86 21.01
C THR A 31 0.30 40.54 19.54
N ILE A 32 1.31 39.72 19.26
CA ILE A 32 1.72 39.30 17.92
C ILE A 32 1.64 37.78 17.82
N LEU A 33 0.90 37.26 16.84
CA LEU A 33 0.95 35.85 16.46
C LEU A 33 1.92 35.70 15.30
N THR A 34 2.86 34.78 15.41
CA THR A 34 3.84 34.59 14.35
C THR A 34 4.34 33.16 14.25
N THR A 35 5.18 32.86 13.27
CA THR A 35 5.77 31.53 13.10
C THR A 35 7.19 31.45 13.67
N SER A 36 7.72 30.24 13.79
CA SER A 36 9.09 30.03 14.28
C SER A 36 10.13 30.76 13.44
N GLU A 37 9.91 30.93 12.13
CA GLU A 37 10.81 31.67 11.25
C GLU A 37 11.01 33.13 11.71
N TYR A 38 9.93 33.81 12.14
CA TYR A 38 10.01 35.16 12.69
C TYR A 38 10.61 35.19 14.10
N ALA A 39 10.30 34.21 14.94
CA ALA A 39 10.77 34.15 16.32
C ALA A 39 12.31 34.14 16.43
N THR A 40 13.01 33.61 15.42
CA THR A 40 14.48 33.61 15.35
C THR A 40 15.12 35.01 15.38
N PHE A 41 14.37 36.06 15.07
CA PHE A 41 14.86 37.43 15.05
C PHE A 41 14.73 38.17 16.39
N LEU A 42 14.12 37.55 17.39
CA LEU A 42 14.05 38.12 18.73
C LEU A 42 15.33 37.79 19.51
N GLU A 43 15.97 38.81 20.07
CA GLU A 43 17.18 38.66 20.89
C GLU A 43 16.88 38.08 22.29
N TYR A 44 15.63 38.17 22.74
CA TYR A 44 15.15 37.69 24.04
C TYR A 44 13.67 37.29 23.96
N GLU A 45 13.23 36.45 24.89
CA GLU A 45 11.82 36.08 25.00
C GLU A 45 10.95 37.32 25.20
N ASN A 46 10.01 37.52 24.27
CA ASN A 46 9.07 38.62 24.32
C ASN A 46 7.68 38.09 24.66
N LYS A 47 7.17 38.48 25.82
CA LYS A 47 5.86 38.04 26.33
C LYS A 47 4.69 38.42 25.43
N ASN A 48 4.89 39.39 24.54
CA ASN A 48 3.88 39.85 23.61
C ASN A 48 3.85 39.03 22.30
N VAL A 49 4.80 38.13 22.10
CA VAL A 49 4.90 37.30 20.88
C VAL A 49 4.48 35.87 21.20
N VAL A 50 3.48 35.38 20.47
CA VAL A 50 2.96 34.03 20.57
C VAL A 50 3.26 33.31 19.26
N VAL A 51 4.03 32.22 19.36
CA VAL A 51 4.44 31.46 18.18
C VAL A 51 3.41 30.37 17.88
N VAL A 52 2.94 30.31 16.64
CA VAL A 52 2.10 29.23 16.15
C VAL A 52 2.92 27.94 16.12
N PRO A 53 2.43 26.82 16.70
CA PRO A 53 3.14 25.55 16.68
C PRO A 53 3.55 25.10 15.26
N ASP A 54 4.79 24.65 15.11
CA ASP A 54 5.34 24.23 13.81
C ASP A 54 4.54 23.11 13.15
N GLU A 55 4.00 22.18 13.94
CA GLU A 55 3.17 21.08 13.46
C GLU A 55 1.93 21.58 12.69
N ILE A 56 1.40 22.75 13.07
CA ILE A 56 0.26 23.36 12.39
C ILE A 56 0.71 24.00 11.07
N MET A 57 1.86 24.67 11.07
CA MET A 57 2.42 25.28 9.85
C MET A 57 2.84 24.22 8.82
N GLN A 58 3.34 23.07 9.29
CA GLN A 58 3.67 21.93 8.44
C GLN A 58 2.46 21.38 7.67
N ASP A 59 1.26 21.42 8.25
CA ASP A 59 0.04 20.99 7.55
C ASP A 59 -0.26 21.87 6.32
N TYR A 60 0.07 23.17 6.37
CA TYR A 60 -0.04 24.07 5.23
C TYR A 60 1.09 23.87 4.21
N ASP A 61 2.28 23.46 4.66
CA ASP A 61 3.46 23.28 3.81
C ASP A 61 3.48 21.94 3.06
N LYS A 62 2.73 20.93 3.52
CA LYS A 62 2.87 19.50 3.16
C LYS A 62 2.81 19.17 1.66
N ASN A 63 2.26 20.04 0.82
CA ASN A 63 2.14 19.83 -0.63
C ASN A 63 2.53 21.07 -1.44
N LEU A 64 3.33 21.97 -0.87
CA LEU A 64 3.78 23.17 -1.55
C LEU A 64 5.12 22.93 -2.25
N ASP A 65 5.19 23.28 -3.53
CA ASP A 65 6.45 23.29 -4.29
C ASP A 65 7.44 24.35 -3.76
N ALA A 66 6.93 25.39 -3.10
CA ALA A 66 7.72 26.45 -2.49
C ALA A 66 7.04 26.99 -1.23
N LYS A 67 7.79 27.10 -0.13
CA LYS A 67 7.27 27.54 1.18
C LYS A 67 6.72 28.97 1.17
N GLY A 68 7.21 29.83 0.28
CA GLY A 68 6.71 31.20 0.14
C GLY A 68 5.24 31.28 -0.28
N LYS A 69 4.67 30.17 -0.78
CA LYS A 69 3.25 30.06 -1.13
C LYS A 69 2.35 29.65 0.05
N ARG A 70 2.87 29.53 1.27
CA ARG A 70 2.10 29.16 2.48
C ARG A 70 0.85 30.02 2.66
N PHE A 71 0.97 31.34 2.45
CA PHE A 71 -0.15 32.26 2.60
C PHE A 71 -1.33 31.91 1.67
N VAL A 72 -1.06 31.43 0.45
CA VAL A 72 -2.09 31.01 -0.52
C VAL A 72 -2.89 29.83 0.04
N MET A 73 -2.20 28.86 0.65
CA MET A 73 -2.88 27.73 1.30
C MET A 73 -3.72 28.21 2.48
N MET A 74 -3.22 29.14 3.28
CA MET A 74 -3.97 29.70 4.41
C MET A 74 -5.20 30.51 3.97
N GLU A 75 -5.22 31.11 2.78
CA GLU A 75 -6.38 31.81 2.21
C GLU A 75 -7.50 30.87 1.78
N VAL A 76 -7.18 29.66 1.30
CA VAL A 76 -8.17 28.76 0.69
C VAL A 76 -8.53 27.55 1.56
N TYR A 77 -7.66 27.17 2.49
CA TYR A 77 -7.81 25.94 3.28
C TYR A 77 -8.09 26.22 4.76
N ARG A 78 -9.16 25.63 5.27
CA ARG A 78 -9.48 25.60 6.70
C ARG A 78 -8.72 24.46 7.39
N ASN A 79 -7.93 24.80 8.40
CA ASN A 79 -7.16 23.84 9.18
C ASN A 79 -7.69 23.77 10.62
N GLU A 80 -8.28 22.64 10.97
CA GLU A 80 -8.93 22.43 12.27
C GLU A 80 -7.95 22.57 13.46
N LYS A 81 -6.70 22.12 13.33
CA LYS A 81 -5.70 22.28 14.39
C LYS A 81 -5.38 23.75 14.61
N PHE A 82 -5.21 24.50 13.52
CA PHE A 82 -4.98 25.94 13.60
C PHE A 82 -6.18 26.68 14.20
N GLU A 83 -7.39 26.30 13.82
CA GLU A 83 -8.62 26.93 14.31
C GLU A 83 -8.83 26.68 15.81
N ASN A 84 -8.59 25.46 16.27
CA ASN A 84 -8.66 25.11 17.69
C ASN A 84 -7.61 25.86 18.52
N TRP A 85 -6.38 25.94 18.01
CA TRP A 85 -5.31 26.69 18.64
C TRP A 85 -5.62 28.19 18.71
N LEU A 86 -6.05 28.80 17.60
CA LEU A 86 -6.38 30.23 17.55
C LEU A 86 -7.59 30.56 18.43
N SER A 87 -8.57 29.66 18.52
CA SER A 87 -9.70 29.80 19.44
C SER A 87 -9.26 29.83 20.90
N PHE A 88 -8.26 29.02 21.27
CA PHE A 88 -7.67 29.06 22.61
C PHE A 88 -6.97 30.40 22.86
N VAL A 89 -6.19 30.89 21.90
CA VAL A 89 -5.52 32.20 21.97
C VAL A 89 -6.53 33.34 22.20
N PHE A 90 -7.65 33.37 21.47
CA PHE A 90 -8.69 34.39 21.71
C PHE A 90 -9.34 34.28 23.10
N LYS A 91 -9.52 33.06 23.62
CA LYS A 91 -10.08 32.84 24.97
C LYS A 91 -9.16 33.30 26.09
N GLU A 92 -7.84 33.13 25.95
CA GLU A 92 -6.88 33.63 26.94
C GLU A 92 -6.79 35.17 26.95
N ASN A 93 -7.10 35.82 25.83
CA ASN A 93 -6.98 37.27 25.65
C ASN A 93 -8.34 38.03 25.71
N ASN A 94 -9.41 37.37 26.14
CA ASN A 94 -10.78 37.65 25.68
C ASN A 94 -11.40 39.00 26.10
N GLU A 95 -10.92 39.63 27.18
CA GLU A 95 -11.46 40.93 27.65
C GLU A 95 -10.74 42.15 27.06
N ARG A 96 -9.56 41.98 26.44
CA ARG A 96 -8.72 43.12 25.97
C ARG A 96 -8.68 43.30 24.46
N VAL A 97 -8.91 42.22 23.72
CA VAL A 97 -8.71 42.17 22.26
C VAL A 97 -10.03 42.40 21.50
N GLU A 98 -10.01 43.37 20.59
CA GLU A 98 -11.13 43.75 19.73
C GLU A 98 -11.16 42.93 18.43
N GLY A 99 -9.98 42.57 17.91
CA GLY A 99 -9.84 41.92 16.62
C GLY A 99 -8.43 41.42 16.32
N ILE A 100 -8.28 40.91 15.10
CA ILE A 100 -7.01 40.45 14.53
C ILE A 100 -6.71 41.18 13.23
N VAL A 101 -5.46 41.58 13.05
CA VAL A 101 -4.91 42.19 11.84
C VAL A 101 -4.09 41.12 11.11
N ILE A 102 -4.41 40.90 9.84
CA ILE A 102 -3.78 39.91 8.96
C ILE A 102 -3.38 40.56 7.64
N LYS A 103 -2.37 40.02 6.94
CA LYS A 103 -1.96 40.55 5.62
C LYS A 103 -2.85 40.07 4.47
N TYR A 104 -3.37 38.86 4.58
CA TYR A 104 -4.21 38.20 3.58
C TYR A 104 -5.46 37.60 4.22
N ALA A 105 -6.48 37.27 3.41
CA ALA A 105 -7.78 36.83 3.90
C ALA A 105 -7.79 35.35 4.32
N TYR A 106 -7.08 35.02 5.40
CA TYR A 106 -6.91 33.65 5.86
C TYR A 106 -8.22 32.99 6.30
N ALA A 107 -8.60 31.90 5.64
CA ALA A 107 -9.88 31.22 5.82
C ALA A 107 -10.13 30.81 7.29
N SER A 108 -9.12 30.21 7.92
CA SER A 108 -9.20 29.74 9.31
C SER A 108 -9.28 30.90 10.31
N VAL A 109 -8.54 32.00 10.06
CA VAL A 109 -8.57 33.19 10.93
C VAL A 109 -9.94 33.86 10.86
N ILE A 110 -10.47 34.07 9.65
CA ILE A 110 -11.77 34.69 9.43
C ILE A 110 -12.87 33.86 10.11
N HIS A 111 -12.81 32.54 9.94
CA HIS A 111 -13.77 31.64 10.58
C HIS A 111 -13.75 31.77 12.10
N VAL A 112 -12.58 31.60 12.74
CA VAL A 112 -12.46 31.65 14.20
C VAL A 112 -12.80 33.03 14.77
N ALA A 113 -12.35 34.10 14.12
CA ALA A 113 -12.67 35.46 14.55
C ALA A 113 -14.18 35.73 14.50
N THR A 114 -14.87 35.23 13.46
CA THR A 114 -16.33 35.32 13.34
C THR A 114 -17.04 34.57 14.48
N GLU A 115 -16.62 33.34 14.78
CA GLU A 115 -17.19 32.55 15.88
C GLU A 115 -16.99 33.21 17.25
N ASN A 116 -15.85 33.87 17.45
CA ASN A 116 -15.51 34.58 18.70
C ASN A 116 -15.99 36.04 18.71
N ARG A 117 -16.75 36.49 17.69
CA ARG A 117 -17.25 37.88 17.55
C ARG A 117 -16.14 38.94 17.62
N LYS A 118 -14.99 38.66 17.01
CA LYS A 118 -13.84 39.56 16.90
C LYS A 118 -13.77 40.15 15.49
N SER A 119 -13.29 41.39 15.36
CA SER A 119 -13.10 42.01 14.04
C SER A 119 -11.88 41.43 13.32
N VAL A 120 -11.92 41.41 11.99
CA VAL A 120 -10.77 41.04 11.14
C VAL A 120 -10.43 42.23 10.25
N LEU A 121 -9.20 42.72 10.37
CA LEU A 121 -8.67 43.78 9.52
C LEU A 121 -7.61 43.19 8.59
N VAL A 122 -7.82 43.34 7.29
CA VAL A 122 -6.85 42.85 6.28
C VAL A 122 -6.01 44.03 5.80
N GLU A 123 -4.75 44.08 6.21
CA GLU A 123 -3.77 45.08 5.75
C GLU A 123 -3.22 44.66 4.39
N GLN A 124 -3.97 44.97 3.34
CA GLN A 124 -3.46 44.86 1.97
C GLN A 124 -2.37 45.91 1.76
N ASN A 125 -1.11 45.48 1.62
CA ASN A 125 -0.10 46.28 0.94
C ASN A 125 -0.48 46.36 -0.54
N ARG A 126 -1.37 47.30 -0.89
CA ARG A 126 -1.51 47.76 -2.27
C ARG A 126 -0.20 48.45 -2.67
N LYS A 127 0.80 47.69 -3.11
CA LYS A 127 1.63 48.19 -4.19
C LYS A 127 0.67 48.37 -5.36
N GLU A 128 0.37 49.63 -5.67
CA GLU A 128 -0.31 50.02 -6.90
C GLU A 128 0.53 49.51 -8.08
N THR A 129 0.25 48.28 -8.54
CA THR A 129 0.71 47.84 -9.84
C THR A 129 -0.20 48.51 -10.86
N SER A 130 0.15 49.74 -11.24
CA SER A 130 -0.44 50.40 -12.42
C SER A 130 0.10 49.73 -13.69
N MET A 131 -0.43 48.56 -14.01
CA MET A 131 -0.37 47.92 -15.33
C MET A 131 -1.77 47.33 -15.55
N ASN A 132 -2.28 47.33 -16.78
CA ASN A 132 -3.66 46.93 -17.14
C ASN A 132 -4.08 45.59 -16.52
N SER A 133 -4.56 45.63 -15.28
CA SER A 133 -4.81 44.44 -14.46
C SER A 133 -5.88 43.56 -15.10
N GLU A 134 -6.86 44.17 -15.77
CA GLU A 134 -7.92 43.47 -16.49
C GLU A 134 -7.39 42.55 -17.60
N GLU A 135 -6.42 43.01 -18.41
CA GLU A 135 -5.86 42.22 -19.51
C GLU A 135 -5.03 41.04 -18.99
N GLU A 136 -4.28 41.26 -17.91
CA GLU A 136 -3.49 40.20 -17.26
C GLU A 136 -4.40 39.16 -16.58
N TYR A 137 -5.47 39.60 -15.90
CA TYR A 137 -6.48 38.70 -15.34
C TYR A 137 -7.19 37.90 -16.45
N GLN A 138 -7.57 38.53 -17.56
CA GLN A 138 -8.19 37.83 -18.70
C GLN A 138 -7.25 36.80 -19.31
N LYS A 139 -5.96 37.11 -19.41
CA LYS A 139 -4.94 36.16 -19.89
C LYS A 139 -4.78 34.98 -18.93
N LEU A 140 -4.73 35.24 -17.62
CA LEU A 140 -4.65 34.19 -16.60
C LEU A 140 -5.89 33.28 -16.61
N VAL A 141 -7.09 33.87 -16.69
CA VAL A 141 -8.36 33.12 -16.77
C VAL A 141 -8.41 32.26 -18.03
N SER A 142 -7.95 32.79 -19.17
CA SER A 142 -7.91 32.05 -20.43
C SER A 142 -6.93 30.86 -20.37
N GLU A 143 -5.77 31.06 -19.75
CA GLU A 143 -4.80 29.98 -19.55
C GLU A 143 -5.33 28.91 -18.58
N LEU A 144 -5.97 29.31 -17.47
CA LEU A 144 -6.60 28.38 -16.54
C LEU A 144 -7.72 27.58 -17.20
N LYS A 145 -8.56 28.21 -18.03
CA LYS A 145 -9.59 27.50 -18.82
C LYS A 145 -8.98 26.47 -19.75
N ARG A 146 -7.91 26.83 -20.45
CA ARG A 146 -7.17 25.92 -21.33
C ARG A 146 -6.61 24.72 -20.56
N GLN A 147 -6.02 24.96 -19.39
CA GLN A 147 -5.49 23.89 -18.53
C GLN A 147 -6.61 22.97 -18.01
N ILE A 148 -7.76 23.54 -17.62
CA ILE A 148 -8.92 22.75 -17.19
C ILE A 148 -9.42 21.85 -18.33
N GLU A 149 -9.50 22.36 -19.56
CA GLU A 149 -9.93 21.56 -20.73
C GLU A 149 -8.95 20.41 -21.03
N ILE A 150 -7.64 20.66 -20.93
CA ILE A 150 -6.61 19.64 -21.09
C ILE A 150 -6.78 18.56 -20.01
N LEU A 151 -6.87 18.96 -18.74
CA LEU A 151 -7.03 18.04 -17.61
C LEU A 151 -8.32 17.22 -17.70
N GLN A 152 -9.43 17.82 -18.14
CA GLN A 152 -10.68 17.09 -18.37
C GLN A 152 -10.57 16.06 -19.49
N THR A 153 -9.81 16.36 -20.54
CA THR A 153 -9.57 15.43 -21.64
C THR A 153 -8.70 14.27 -21.18
N GLU A 154 -7.62 14.55 -20.44
CA GLU A 154 -6.76 13.52 -19.84
C GLU A 154 -7.52 12.64 -18.85
N LEU A 155 -8.40 13.23 -18.03
CA LEU A 155 -9.25 12.49 -17.10
C LEU A 155 -10.16 11.50 -17.84
N LYS A 156 -10.86 11.96 -18.88
CA LYS A 156 -11.72 11.08 -19.70
C LYS A 156 -10.94 9.94 -20.36
N GLN A 157 -9.74 10.23 -20.87
CA GLN A 157 -8.89 9.18 -21.44
C GLN A 157 -8.49 8.14 -20.38
N LYS A 158 -8.10 8.58 -19.18
CA LYS A 158 -7.76 7.67 -18.07
C LYS A 158 -8.94 6.83 -17.61
N GLU A 159 -10.15 7.38 -17.59
CA GLU A 159 -11.38 6.64 -17.27
C GLU A 159 -11.62 5.51 -18.28
N VAL A 160 -11.51 5.80 -19.58
CA VAL A 160 -11.66 4.79 -20.65
C VAL A 160 -10.59 3.69 -20.52
N THR A 161 -9.34 4.05 -20.29
CA THR A 161 -8.26 3.07 -20.08
C THR A 161 -8.52 2.20 -18.85
N THR A 162 -9.01 2.78 -17.76
CA THR A 162 -9.30 2.05 -16.51
C THR A 162 -10.41 1.03 -16.73
N LEU A 163 -11.48 1.39 -17.45
CA LEU A 163 -12.56 0.47 -17.80
C LEU A 163 -12.04 -0.71 -18.64
N SER A 164 -11.25 -0.44 -19.68
CA SER A 164 -10.66 -1.49 -20.52
C SER A 164 -9.74 -2.43 -19.73
N LEU A 165 -8.92 -1.89 -18.82
CA LEU A 165 -8.07 -2.69 -17.94
C LEU A 165 -8.90 -3.57 -17.00
N SER A 166 -10.00 -3.04 -16.45
CA SER A 166 -10.92 -3.79 -15.60
C SER A 166 -11.58 -4.96 -16.34
N GLU A 167 -12.02 -4.76 -17.59
CA GLU A 167 -12.60 -5.82 -18.42
C GLU A 167 -11.58 -6.92 -18.74
N ASN A 168 -10.34 -6.54 -19.05
CA ASN A 168 -9.24 -7.48 -19.30
C ASN A 168 -8.87 -8.29 -18.04
N LEU A 169 -8.87 -7.65 -16.87
CA LEU A 169 -8.61 -8.30 -15.58
C LEU A 169 -9.69 -9.35 -15.28
N ASN A 170 -10.97 -9.01 -15.49
CA ASN A 170 -12.08 -9.93 -15.30
C ASN A 170 -11.99 -11.13 -16.25
N SER A 171 -11.70 -10.88 -17.53
CA SER A 171 -11.53 -11.93 -18.54
C SER A 171 -10.38 -12.87 -18.20
N SER A 172 -9.25 -12.30 -17.75
CA SER A 172 -8.07 -13.06 -17.33
C SER A 172 -8.33 -13.87 -16.05
N SER A 173 -9.11 -13.33 -15.11
CA SER A 173 -9.52 -14.04 -13.89
C SER A 173 -10.36 -15.28 -14.21
N HIS A 174 -11.35 -15.14 -15.10
CA HIS A 174 -12.13 -16.29 -15.57
C HIS A 174 -11.29 -17.33 -16.31
N TYR A 175 -10.31 -16.88 -17.11
CA TYR A 175 -9.40 -17.80 -17.78
C TYR A 175 -8.57 -18.61 -16.77
N ILE A 176 -8.05 -17.96 -15.72
CA ILE A 176 -7.29 -18.63 -14.64
C ILE A 176 -8.17 -19.63 -13.88
N GLU A 177 -9.42 -19.29 -13.54
CA GLU A 177 -10.34 -20.24 -12.91
C GLU A 177 -10.54 -21.51 -13.75
N ASN A 178 -10.68 -21.36 -15.07
CA ASN A 178 -10.82 -22.50 -15.97
C ASN A 178 -9.56 -23.36 -16.03
N LEU A 179 -8.37 -22.74 -16.06
CA LEU A 179 -7.10 -23.47 -15.98
C LEU A 179 -6.95 -24.22 -14.65
N GLN A 180 -7.37 -23.63 -13.53
CA GLN A 180 -7.33 -24.29 -12.22
C GLN A 180 -8.27 -25.50 -12.16
N LYS A 181 -9.48 -25.39 -12.74
CA LYS A 181 -10.40 -26.53 -12.87
C LYS A 181 -9.77 -27.65 -13.71
N HIS A 182 -9.15 -27.31 -14.84
CA HIS A 182 -8.49 -28.28 -15.70
C HIS A 182 -7.31 -28.97 -15.01
N ALA A 183 -6.46 -28.21 -14.31
CA ALA A 183 -5.35 -28.76 -13.53
C ALA A 183 -5.84 -29.71 -12.43
N THR A 184 -6.94 -29.38 -11.75
CA THR A 184 -7.57 -30.24 -10.75
C THR A 184 -8.08 -31.54 -11.36
N ASN A 185 -8.67 -31.49 -12.56
CA ASN A 185 -9.11 -32.69 -13.26
C ASN A 185 -7.94 -33.61 -13.64
N LEU A 186 -6.85 -33.04 -14.17
CA LEU A 186 -5.63 -33.79 -14.47
C LEU A 186 -5.00 -34.43 -13.23
N ASP A 187 -4.97 -33.75 -12.09
CA ASP A 187 -4.49 -34.33 -10.83
C ASP A 187 -5.35 -35.52 -10.38
N ASN A 188 -6.67 -35.42 -10.53
CA ASN A 188 -7.59 -36.51 -10.24
C ASN A 188 -7.38 -37.71 -11.19
N GLU A 189 -7.17 -37.47 -12.48
CA GLU A 189 -6.84 -38.52 -13.45
C GLU A 189 -5.51 -39.19 -13.11
N LEU A 190 -4.47 -38.42 -12.79
CA LEU A 190 -3.17 -38.95 -12.36
C LEU A 190 -3.28 -39.83 -11.11
N LYS A 191 -4.09 -39.42 -10.12
CA LYS A 191 -4.37 -40.24 -8.93
C LYS A 191 -5.05 -41.56 -9.28
N LYS A 192 -6.03 -41.54 -10.19
CA LYS A 192 -6.68 -42.77 -10.68
C LYS A 192 -5.69 -43.70 -11.37
N TYR A 193 -4.86 -43.17 -12.28
CA TYR A 193 -3.83 -43.97 -12.95
C TYR A 193 -2.82 -44.56 -11.97
N LYS A 194 -2.34 -43.78 -10.98
CA LYS A 194 -1.45 -44.30 -9.94
C LYS A 194 -2.08 -45.43 -9.13
N SER A 195 -3.35 -45.27 -8.74
CA SER A 195 -4.08 -46.32 -8.01
C SER A 195 -4.20 -47.59 -8.85
N PHE A 196 -4.56 -47.46 -10.13
CA PHE A 196 -4.66 -48.59 -11.06
C PHE A 196 -3.33 -49.34 -11.19
N TYR A 197 -2.22 -48.62 -11.37
CA TYR A 197 -0.90 -49.24 -11.46
C TYR A 197 -0.49 -49.97 -10.19
N ASN A 198 -0.77 -49.40 -9.01
CA ASN A 198 -0.45 -50.04 -7.74
C ASN A 198 -1.22 -51.36 -7.56
N GLU A 199 -2.54 -51.35 -7.81
CA GLU A 199 -3.38 -52.54 -7.73
C GLU A 199 -2.95 -53.62 -8.73
N HIS A 200 -2.58 -53.21 -9.95
CA HIS A 200 -2.11 -54.14 -10.96
C HIS A 200 -0.74 -54.74 -10.59
N ASN A 201 0.16 -53.94 -10.01
CA ASN A 201 1.47 -54.42 -9.57
C ASN A 201 1.35 -55.42 -8.41
N GLU A 202 0.45 -55.17 -7.45
CA GLU A 202 0.13 -56.14 -6.39
C GLU A 202 -0.41 -57.45 -6.96
N THR A 203 -1.27 -57.36 -7.99
CA THR A 203 -1.80 -58.55 -8.69
C THR A 203 -0.70 -59.36 -9.38
N ILE A 204 0.25 -58.67 -10.04
CA ILE A 204 1.40 -59.31 -10.69
C ILE A 204 2.29 -60.01 -9.67
N GLN A 205 2.63 -59.32 -8.57
CA GLN A 205 3.45 -59.91 -7.49
C GLN A 205 2.79 -61.18 -6.92
N PHE A 206 1.49 -61.16 -6.67
CA PHE A 206 0.77 -62.34 -6.20
C PHE A 206 0.81 -63.50 -7.22
N ALA A 207 0.72 -63.21 -8.51
CA ALA A 207 0.84 -64.23 -9.56
C ALA A 207 2.26 -64.82 -9.63
N GLU A 208 3.30 -63.99 -9.51
CA GLU A 208 4.71 -64.42 -9.49
C GLU A 208 4.99 -65.33 -8.29
N GLU A 209 4.51 -65.00 -7.09
CA GLU A 209 4.64 -65.85 -5.90
C GLU A 209 4.01 -67.23 -6.10
N ARG A 210 2.83 -67.29 -6.73
CA ARG A 210 2.16 -68.57 -7.04
C ARG A 210 2.92 -69.40 -8.06
N VAL A 211 3.48 -68.77 -9.09
CA VAL A 211 4.31 -69.46 -10.09
C VAL A 211 5.56 -70.02 -9.44
N ASN A 212 6.29 -69.22 -8.66
CA ASN A 212 7.47 -69.65 -7.93
C ASN A 212 7.18 -70.83 -6.98
N HIS A 213 6.04 -70.80 -6.29
CA HIS A 213 5.61 -71.90 -5.43
C HIS A 213 5.34 -73.18 -6.23
N ALA A 214 4.62 -73.08 -7.34
CA ALA A 214 4.32 -74.23 -8.21
C ALA A 214 5.60 -74.81 -8.82
N GLU A 215 6.55 -73.98 -9.24
CA GLU A 215 7.86 -74.41 -9.74
C GLU A 215 8.66 -75.15 -8.66
N ALA A 216 8.65 -74.67 -7.41
CA ALA A 216 9.31 -75.33 -6.30
C ALA A 216 8.68 -76.71 -5.99
N GLU A 217 7.35 -76.83 -6.05
CA GLU A 217 6.66 -78.11 -5.91
C GLU A 217 7.02 -79.08 -7.05
N ILE A 218 7.02 -78.61 -8.30
CA ILE A 218 7.41 -79.41 -9.47
C ILE A 218 8.84 -79.94 -9.32
N GLN A 219 9.79 -79.10 -8.91
CA GLN A 219 11.17 -79.52 -8.65
C GLN A 219 11.22 -80.61 -7.57
N ARG A 220 10.48 -80.43 -6.47
CA ARG A 220 10.39 -81.42 -5.40
C ARG A 220 9.82 -82.76 -5.88
N TYR A 221 8.76 -82.74 -6.69
CA TYR A 221 8.19 -83.96 -7.28
C TYR A 221 9.16 -84.63 -8.26
N MET A 222 9.88 -83.87 -9.09
CA MET A 222 10.88 -84.42 -9.99
C MET A 222 12.02 -85.13 -9.23
N GLU A 223 12.44 -84.57 -8.10
CA GLU A 223 13.47 -85.17 -7.25
C GLU A 223 12.99 -86.46 -6.58
N LEU A 224 11.76 -86.47 -6.06
CA LEU A 224 11.11 -87.70 -5.58
C LEU A 224 11.04 -88.77 -6.68
N TYR A 225 10.66 -88.38 -7.90
CA TYR A 225 10.56 -89.30 -9.02
C TYR A 225 11.92 -89.90 -9.40
N LYS A 226 12.98 -89.08 -9.42
CA LYS A 226 14.36 -89.55 -9.63
C LYS A 226 14.80 -90.54 -8.56
N ASN A 227 14.50 -90.26 -7.29
CA ASN A 227 14.86 -91.15 -6.17
C ASN A 227 14.15 -92.51 -6.29
N VAL A 228 12.84 -92.51 -6.55
CA VAL A 228 12.06 -93.74 -6.74
C VAL A 228 12.56 -94.55 -7.94
N LEU A 229 12.91 -93.90 -9.05
CA LEU A 229 13.51 -94.58 -10.20
C LEU A 229 14.85 -95.24 -9.84
N SER A 230 15.71 -94.55 -9.08
CA SER A 230 16.97 -95.12 -8.61
C SER A 230 16.75 -96.35 -7.74
N GLU A 231 15.83 -96.28 -6.76
CA GLU A 231 15.48 -97.43 -5.91
C GLU A 231 14.92 -98.62 -6.70
N LEU A 232 14.12 -98.35 -7.75
CA LEU A 232 13.59 -99.38 -8.63
C LEU A 232 14.69 -100.06 -9.44
N ASP A 233 15.66 -99.29 -9.96
CA ASP A 233 16.81 -99.82 -10.69
C ASP A 233 17.69 -100.67 -9.77
N GLU A 234 17.94 -100.24 -8.53
CA GLU A 234 18.64 -101.02 -7.51
C GLU A 234 17.93 -102.36 -7.23
N ARG A 235 16.62 -102.32 -6.93
CA ARG A 235 15.82 -103.53 -6.72
C ARG A 235 15.79 -104.47 -7.93
N LYS A 236 15.80 -103.91 -9.15
CA LYS A 236 15.85 -104.69 -10.38
C LYS A 236 17.19 -105.43 -10.49
N ILE A 237 18.30 -104.78 -10.15
CA ILE A 237 19.63 -105.41 -10.10
C ILE A 237 19.62 -106.55 -9.07
N GLU A 238 19.17 -106.29 -7.83
CA GLU A 238 19.08 -107.31 -6.77
C GLU A 238 18.25 -108.54 -7.22
N LEU A 239 17.12 -108.31 -7.89
CA LEU A 239 16.25 -109.38 -8.36
C LEU A 239 16.89 -110.21 -9.49
N LEU A 240 17.67 -109.57 -10.37
CA LEU A 240 18.45 -110.26 -11.41
C LEU A 240 19.55 -111.12 -10.80
N GLU A 241 20.25 -110.62 -9.78
CA GLU A 241 21.26 -111.38 -9.05
C GLU A 241 20.66 -112.60 -8.35
N LEU A 242 19.53 -112.43 -7.65
CA LEU A 242 18.78 -113.52 -7.01
C LEU A 242 18.37 -114.60 -8.02
N LYS A 243 17.79 -114.20 -9.17
CA LYS A 243 17.43 -115.14 -10.25
C LYS A 243 18.65 -115.91 -10.77
N SER A 244 19.82 -115.26 -10.87
CA SER A 244 21.05 -115.92 -11.32
C SER A 244 21.54 -116.98 -10.33
N LYS A 245 21.38 -116.74 -9.02
CA LYS A 245 21.74 -117.69 -7.95
C LYS A 245 20.82 -118.92 -7.96
N ILE A 246 19.52 -118.72 -8.17
CA ILE A 246 18.54 -119.83 -8.24
C ILE A 246 18.79 -120.74 -9.44
N LYS A 247 19.19 -120.21 -10.60
CA LYS A 247 19.49 -121.03 -11.80
C LYS A 247 20.74 -121.91 -11.70
N LYS A 248 21.56 -121.76 -10.65
CA LYS A 248 22.79 -122.54 -10.42
C LYS A 248 22.60 -123.71 -9.44
N HIS A 249 21.37 -123.94 -8.98
CA HIS A 249 20.94 -125.13 -8.24
C HIS A 249 19.93 -125.91 -9.07
#